data_AF-A0A366HM52-F1
#
_entry.id   AF-A0A366HM52-F1
#
_cell.length_a   1.000
_cell.length_b   1.000
_cell.length_c   1.000
_cell.angle_alpha   90.00
_cell.angle_beta   90.00
_cell.angle_gamma   90.00
#
_symmetry.space_group_name_H-M   'P 1'
#
loop_
_entity.id
_entity.type
_entity.pdbx_description
1 polymer ?
#
loop_
_entity_poly.entity_id
_entity_poly.type
_entity_poly.pdbx_seq_one_letter_code
_entity_poly.pdbx_strand_id
1 'polypeptide(L)'
;MLFAPLRRLLRRFALNMFQPAQSSAGRQVQNATISRFTYRDWTLGMNLQQYFPVLLFIVIATLIGFVLLAAGRVLGPYRPDDQKLSPYECGFEAFDDSRMNFDVRYYLIAILFILFDLEIAFLFPWAIASGDIGLVGFWTVMVFLAVLTVGFIYEWKKGALDWE
;
A
#
# COMPACT_ATOMS: atom_id res chain seq x y z
N MET A 1 -15.87 59.94 -8.55
CA MET A 1 -14.57 60.18 -7.88
C MET A 1 -14.67 60.50 -6.37
N LEU A 2 -15.84 60.33 -5.71
CA LEU A 2 -16.04 60.84 -4.34
C LEU A 2 -15.73 59.86 -3.18
N PHE A 3 -15.45 58.56 -3.43
CA PHE A 3 -15.32 57.54 -2.36
C PHE A 3 -13.93 56.90 -2.21
N ALA A 4 -12.95 57.35 -3.00
CA ALA A 4 -11.57 56.85 -2.91
C ALA A 4 -10.84 57.16 -1.58
N PRO A 5 -10.99 58.35 -0.94
CA PRO A 5 -10.25 58.63 0.29
C PRO A 5 -10.81 57.84 1.49
N LEU A 6 -12.13 57.64 1.57
CA LEU A 6 -12.77 56.92 2.67
C LEU A 6 -12.43 55.43 2.70
N ARG A 7 -12.35 54.78 1.53
CA ARG A 7 -11.87 53.38 1.42
C ARG A 7 -10.41 53.23 1.83
N ARG A 8 -9.55 54.20 1.51
CA ARG A 8 -8.13 54.17 1.95
C ARG A 8 -8.01 54.37 3.45
N LEU A 9 -8.87 55.20 4.05
CA LEU A 9 -8.86 55.48 5.48
C LEU A 9 -9.38 54.29 6.30
N LEU A 10 -10.49 53.67 5.88
CA LEU A 10 -11.02 52.46 6.53
C LEU A 10 -10.05 51.26 6.42
N ARG A 11 -9.36 51.12 5.29
CA ARG A 11 -8.36 50.06 5.12
C ARG A 11 -7.12 50.29 6.00
N ARG A 12 -6.69 51.54 6.17
CA ARG A 12 -5.59 51.90 7.09
C ARG A 12 -5.99 51.74 8.56
N PHE A 13 -7.24 52.05 8.90
CA PHE A 13 -7.74 51.89 10.27
C PHE A 13 -7.89 50.40 10.65
N ALA A 14 -8.44 49.57 9.75
CA ALA A 14 -8.54 48.13 9.97
C ALA A 14 -7.16 47.43 10.06
N LEU A 15 -6.18 47.85 9.24
CA LEU A 15 -4.82 47.32 9.28
C LEU A 15 -4.05 47.71 10.56
N ASN A 16 -4.32 48.89 11.12
CA ASN A 16 -3.68 49.36 12.34
C ASN A 16 -4.37 48.84 13.62
N MET A 17 -5.67 48.54 13.57
CA MET A 17 -6.42 48.06 14.74
C MET A 17 -6.13 46.60 15.11
N PHE A 18 -5.63 45.79 14.16
CA PHE A 18 -5.34 44.36 14.36
C PHE A 18 -3.86 44.00 14.24
N GLN A 19 -2.96 44.98 14.40
CA GLN A 19 -1.53 44.70 14.52
C GLN A 19 -1.13 44.71 15.99
N PRO A 20 -0.77 43.56 16.60
CA PRO A 20 -0.02 43.60 17.84
C PRO A 20 1.28 44.39 17.57
N ALA A 21 1.59 45.35 18.44
CA ALA A 21 2.79 46.17 18.38
C ALA A 21 4.05 45.30 18.61
N GLN A 22 4.43 44.57 17.57
CA GLN A 22 5.62 43.73 17.51
C GLN A 22 6.67 44.46 16.67
N SER A 23 7.80 44.78 17.29
CA SER A 23 8.99 45.38 16.67
C SER A 23 9.35 44.65 15.37
N SER A 24 9.73 45.40 14.34
CA SER A 24 10.08 44.90 12.99
C SER A 24 11.13 43.77 13.02
N ALA A 25 12.02 43.77 14.03
CA ALA A 25 13.00 42.71 14.26
C ALA A 25 12.36 41.43 14.83
N GLY A 26 11.42 41.57 15.78
CA GLY A 26 10.68 40.44 16.36
C GLY A 26 9.76 39.76 15.34
N ARG A 27 9.16 40.54 14.43
CA ARG A 27 8.31 40.04 13.34
C ARG A 27 9.12 39.20 12.32
N GLN A 28 10.39 39.56 12.07
CA GLN A 28 11.29 38.78 11.20
C GLN A 28 11.82 37.51 11.89
N VAL A 29 12.21 37.59 13.16
CA VAL A 29 12.72 36.43 13.91
C VAL A 29 11.61 35.39 14.16
N GLN A 30 10.38 35.83 14.42
CA GLN A 30 9.24 34.93 14.59
C GLN A 30 8.84 34.27 13.26
N ASN A 31 8.83 35.02 12.15
CA ASN A 31 8.56 34.46 10.83
C ASN A 31 9.65 33.48 10.35
N ALA A 32 10.94 33.76 10.66
CA ALA A 32 12.06 32.90 10.30
C ALA A 32 12.22 31.64 11.20
N THR A 33 11.66 31.68 12.41
CA THR A 33 11.61 30.55 13.34
C THR A 33 10.39 29.67 13.04
N ILE A 34 9.22 30.27 12.80
CA ILE A 34 8.00 29.55 12.39
C ILE A 34 8.22 28.85 11.03
N SER A 35 8.87 29.50 10.07
CA SER A 35 9.15 28.88 8.77
C SER A 35 10.19 27.77 8.82
N ARG A 36 11.05 27.73 9.85
CA ARG A 36 12.04 26.65 10.07
C ARG A 36 11.47 25.44 10.79
N PHE A 37 10.45 25.64 11.62
CA PHE A 37 9.77 24.56 12.35
C PHE A 37 8.80 23.78 11.44
N THR A 38 8.13 24.46 10.50
CA THR A 38 7.10 23.79 9.69
C THR A 38 7.60 23.16 8.39
N TYR A 39 8.79 23.49 7.87
CA TYR A 39 9.28 22.89 6.62
C TYR A 39 10.32 21.77 6.83
N ARG A 40 11.12 21.85 7.90
CA ARG A 40 12.15 20.85 8.19
C ARG A 40 11.57 19.58 8.82
N ASP A 41 10.48 19.71 9.57
CA ASP A 41 9.90 18.59 10.33
C ASP A 41 8.98 17.71 9.45
N TRP A 42 8.37 18.30 8.42
CA TRP A 42 7.49 17.59 7.47
C TRP A 42 8.25 16.78 6.40
N THR A 43 9.51 17.11 6.13
CA THR A 43 10.33 16.39 5.13
C THR A 43 11.19 15.27 5.74
N LEU A 44 11.29 15.20 7.08
CA LEU A 44 12.14 14.25 7.82
C LEU A 44 11.35 13.38 8.82
N GLY A 45 10.02 13.45 8.82
CA GLY A 45 9.14 12.78 9.79
C GLY A 45 8.83 11.31 9.52
N MET A 46 9.66 10.58 8.76
CA MET A 46 9.55 9.11 8.71
C MET A 46 10.22 8.52 9.96
N ASN A 47 9.45 8.31 11.02
CA ASN A 47 9.97 7.65 12.21
C ASN A 47 10.10 6.13 11.95
N LEU A 48 11.20 5.74 11.30
CA LEU A 48 11.55 4.33 11.03
C LEU A 48 11.56 3.46 12.29
N GLN A 49 11.69 4.05 13.48
CA GLN A 49 11.65 3.31 14.74
C GLN A 49 10.31 2.62 14.96
N GLN A 50 9.21 3.14 14.39
CA GLN A 50 7.89 2.50 14.48
C GLN A 50 7.82 1.17 13.72
N TYR A 51 8.64 0.98 12.69
CA TYR A 51 8.72 -0.27 11.93
C TYR A 51 9.71 -1.28 12.52
N PHE A 52 10.55 -0.85 13.46
CA PHE A 52 11.56 -1.72 14.09
C PHE A 52 10.95 -2.98 14.76
N PRO A 53 9.83 -2.91 15.50
CA PRO A 53 9.19 -4.10 16.06
C PRO A 53 8.72 -5.09 14.99
N VAL A 54 8.23 -4.60 13.85
CA VAL A 54 7.77 -5.44 12.74
C VAL A 54 8.96 -6.18 12.10
N LEU A 55 10.06 -5.46 11.87
CA LEU A 55 11.30 -6.07 11.37
C LEU A 55 11.82 -7.13 12.34
N LEU A 56 11.87 -6.81 13.64
CA LEU A 56 12.31 -7.74 14.68
C LEU A 56 11.43 -8.99 14.72
N PHE A 57 10.11 -8.83 14.59
CA PHE A 57 9.17 -9.94 14.54
C PHE A 57 9.46 -10.87 13.35
N ILE A 58 9.65 -10.31 12.14
CA ILE A 58 9.98 -11.09 10.95
C ILE A 58 11.30 -11.85 11.16
N VAL A 59 12.34 -11.17 11.66
CA VAL A 59 13.65 -11.78 11.90
C VAL A 59 13.57 -12.92 12.91
N ILE A 60 12.93 -12.70 14.07
CA ILE A 60 12.80 -13.71 15.11
C ILE A 60 11.95 -14.89 14.62
N ALA A 61 10.82 -14.64 13.95
CA ALA A 61 9.96 -15.69 13.42
C ALA A 61 10.71 -16.57 12.40
N THR A 62 11.45 -15.95 11.48
CA THR A 62 12.30 -16.66 10.52
C THR A 62 13.41 -17.46 11.22
N LEU A 63 14.11 -16.87 12.20
CA LEU A 63 15.15 -17.56 12.97
C LEU A 63 14.59 -18.78 13.71
N ILE A 64 13.45 -18.65 14.36
CA ILE A 64 12.78 -19.78 15.03
C ILE A 64 12.44 -20.86 14.01
N GLY A 65 11.88 -20.51 12.85
CA GLY A 65 11.59 -21.45 11.76
C GLY A 65 12.84 -22.24 11.33
N PHE A 66 13.96 -21.55 11.10
CA PHE A 66 15.23 -22.19 10.77
C PHE A 66 15.79 -23.06 11.90
N VAL A 67 15.71 -22.61 13.16
CA VAL A 67 16.16 -23.39 14.33
C VAL A 67 15.35 -24.67 14.45
N LEU A 68 14.03 -24.62 14.25
CA LEU A 68 13.17 -25.81 14.31
C LEU A 68 13.46 -26.78 13.17
N LEU A 69 13.66 -26.29 11.93
CA LEU A 69 14.08 -27.14 10.80
C LEU A 69 15.46 -27.78 11.05
N ALA A 70 16.42 -27.01 11.54
CA ALA A 70 17.76 -27.51 11.87
C ALA A 70 17.72 -28.53 13.03
N ALA A 71 16.93 -28.24 14.07
CA ALA A 71 16.73 -29.16 15.19
C ALA A 71 16.10 -30.47 14.72
N GLY A 72 15.06 -30.43 13.87
CA GLY A 72 14.47 -31.62 13.28
C GLY A 72 15.48 -32.44 12.47
N ARG A 73 16.39 -31.77 11.75
CA ARG A 73 17.45 -32.42 10.97
C ARG A 73 18.59 -33.02 11.81
N VAL A 74 18.92 -32.41 12.95
CA VAL A 74 20.01 -32.84 13.85
C VAL A 74 19.55 -33.89 14.87
N LEU A 75 18.35 -33.71 15.44
CA LEU A 75 17.79 -34.62 16.44
C LEU A 75 17.14 -35.85 15.83
N GLY A 76 16.70 -35.77 14.57
CA GLY A 76 16.07 -36.89 13.85
C GLY A 76 17.08 -37.95 13.39
N PRO A 77 16.73 -39.25 13.41
CA PRO A 77 17.55 -40.30 12.83
C PRO A 77 17.74 -40.08 11.32
N TYR A 78 18.97 -39.80 10.90
CA TYR A 78 19.30 -39.60 9.49
C TYR A 78 19.78 -40.91 8.85
N ARG A 79 18.88 -41.60 8.14
CA ARG A 79 19.15 -42.83 7.39
C ARG A 79 18.60 -42.72 5.96
N PRO A 80 19.26 -41.93 5.09
CA PRO A 80 18.89 -41.84 3.68
C PRO A 80 19.06 -43.21 3.03
N ASP A 81 18.12 -43.56 2.17
CA ASP A 81 18.11 -44.78 1.37
C ASP A 81 17.52 -44.41 0.01
N ASP A 82 17.98 -45.04 -1.06
CA ASP A 82 17.58 -44.67 -2.42
C ASP A 82 16.06 -44.83 -2.63
N GLN A 83 15.43 -45.82 -1.97
CA GLN A 83 13.98 -46.01 -2.01
C GLN A 83 13.21 -44.99 -1.16
N LYS A 84 13.84 -44.39 -0.14
CA LYS A 84 13.22 -43.32 0.66
C LYS A 84 13.29 -41.95 -0.01
N LEU A 85 14.27 -41.78 -0.90
CA LEU A 85 14.51 -40.54 -1.63
C LEU A 85 13.85 -40.55 -3.02
N SER A 86 13.35 -41.69 -3.49
CA SER A 86 12.61 -41.78 -4.74
C SER A 86 11.23 -41.10 -4.63
N PRO A 87 10.72 -40.48 -5.71
CA PRO A 87 9.36 -39.95 -5.76
C PRO A 87 8.31 -41.00 -5.38
N TYR A 88 7.24 -40.56 -4.72
CA TYR A 88 6.16 -41.45 -4.32
C TYR A 88 5.24 -41.77 -5.52
N GLU A 89 5.29 -43.02 -6.00
CA GLU A 89 4.43 -43.50 -7.09
C GLU A 89 3.95 -44.93 -6.85
N CYS A 90 3.20 -45.13 -5.75
CA CYS A 90 2.55 -46.40 -5.40
C CYS A 90 3.49 -47.64 -5.37
N GLY A 91 4.79 -47.45 -5.16
CA GLY A 91 5.79 -48.53 -5.10
C GLY A 91 6.48 -48.86 -6.43
N PHE A 92 6.24 -48.08 -7.48
CA PHE A 92 6.91 -48.20 -8.76
C PHE A 92 7.92 -47.06 -8.97
N GLU A 93 8.90 -47.30 -9.85
CA GLU A 93 9.75 -46.21 -10.35
C GLU A 93 8.90 -45.21 -11.12
N ALA A 94 9.22 -43.92 -10.98
CA ALA A 94 8.37 -42.90 -11.52
C ALA A 94 8.22 -43.05 -13.04
N PHE A 95 7.00 -43.30 -13.49
CA PHE A 95 6.73 -43.44 -14.91
C PHE A 95 6.61 -42.03 -15.49
N ASP A 96 7.51 -41.70 -16.41
CA ASP A 96 7.50 -40.51 -17.27
C ASP A 96 8.10 -39.19 -16.76
N ASP A 97 8.42 -38.33 -17.75
CA ASP A 97 8.89 -36.96 -17.55
C ASP A 97 7.76 -36.09 -16.96
N SER A 98 7.97 -35.49 -15.79
CA SER A 98 7.02 -34.62 -15.08
C SER A 98 6.61 -33.33 -15.83
N ARG A 99 7.01 -33.18 -17.10
CA ARG A 99 6.73 -32.05 -17.98
C ARG A 99 5.36 -32.16 -18.66
N MET A 100 4.31 -32.27 -17.85
CA MET A 100 2.96 -32.09 -18.35
C MET A 100 2.67 -30.61 -18.60
N ASN A 101 1.92 -30.32 -19.67
CA ASN A 101 1.40 -28.97 -19.89
C ASN A 101 0.34 -28.70 -18.83
N PHE A 102 0.60 -27.73 -17.96
CA PHE A 102 -0.40 -27.22 -17.05
C PHE A 102 -1.52 -26.51 -17.82
N ASP A 103 -2.75 -26.64 -17.35
CA ASP A 103 -3.90 -26.03 -18.00
C ASP A 103 -3.79 -24.50 -17.97
N VAL A 104 -4.16 -23.84 -19.08
CA VAL A 104 -4.16 -22.37 -19.22
C VAL A 104 -5.07 -21.71 -18.18
N ARG A 105 -6.05 -22.45 -17.64
CA ARG A 105 -6.96 -21.98 -16.57
C ARG A 105 -6.23 -21.41 -15.35
N TYR A 106 -5.11 -22.00 -14.92
CA TYR A 106 -4.33 -21.46 -13.79
C TYR A 106 -3.77 -20.06 -14.07
N TYR A 107 -3.38 -19.81 -15.32
CA TYR A 107 -2.90 -18.50 -15.76
C TYR A 107 -4.02 -17.46 -15.80
N LEU A 108 -5.22 -17.84 -16.24
CA LEU A 108 -6.39 -16.94 -16.26
C LEU A 108 -6.76 -16.47 -14.85
N ILE A 109 -6.72 -17.37 -13.85
CA ILE A 109 -6.98 -17.03 -12.44
C ILE A 109 -5.89 -16.11 -11.89
N ALA A 110 -4.62 -16.36 -12.23
CA ALA A 110 -3.52 -15.52 -11.78
C ALA A 110 -3.64 -14.08 -12.31
N ILE A 111 -3.96 -13.89 -13.59
CA ILE A 111 -4.20 -12.55 -14.15
C ILE A 111 -5.41 -11.90 -13.49
N LEU A 112 -6.49 -12.64 -13.30
CA LEU A 112 -7.69 -12.11 -12.67
C LEU A 112 -7.42 -11.63 -11.24
N PHE A 113 -6.66 -12.41 -10.46
CA PHE A 113 -6.22 -12.02 -9.13
C PHE A 113 -5.38 -10.73 -9.16
N ILE A 114 -4.44 -10.60 -10.11
CA ILE A 114 -3.62 -9.39 -10.28
C ILE A 114 -4.49 -8.17 -10.60
N LEU A 115 -5.50 -8.32 -11.46
CA LEU A 115 -6.42 -7.24 -11.82
C LEU A 115 -7.26 -6.78 -10.62
N PHE A 116 -7.78 -7.72 -9.82
CA PHE A 116 -8.53 -7.40 -8.59
C PHE A 116 -7.66 -6.81 -7.49
N ASP A 117 -6.41 -7.28 -7.32
CA ASP A 117 -5.48 -6.70 -6.35
C ASP A 117 -5.16 -5.24 -6.72
N LEU A 118 -4.97 -4.97 -8.02
CA LEU A 118 -4.79 -3.62 -8.54
C LEU A 118 -6.03 -2.73 -8.35
N GLU A 119 -7.24 -3.26 -8.48
CA GLU A 119 -8.48 -2.55 -8.15
C GLU A 119 -8.47 -2.02 -6.71
N ILE A 120 -8.11 -2.89 -5.76
CA ILE A 120 -8.04 -2.55 -4.34
C ILE A 120 -6.92 -1.53 -4.07
N ALA A 121 -5.78 -1.68 -4.74
CA ALA A 121 -4.68 -0.73 -4.64
C ALA A 121 -5.09 0.71 -5.06
N PHE A 122 -6.01 0.85 -6.02
CA PHE A 122 -6.58 2.15 -6.40
C PHE A 122 -7.70 2.63 -5.47
N LEU A 123 -8.46 1.71 -4.89
CA LEU A 123 -9.51 2.04 -3.92
C LEU A 123 -8.95 2.58 -2.60
N PHE A 124 -7.79 2.08 -2.13
CA PHE A 124 -7.22 2.48 -0.85
C PHE A 124 -6.92 3.98 -0.73
N PRO A 125 -6.18 4.62 -1.67
CA PRO A 125 -5.93 6.05 -1.62
C PRO A 125 -7.22 6.88 -1.66
N TRP A 126 -8.20 6.47 -2.47
CA TRP A 126 -9.50 7.14 -2.52
C TRP A 126 -10.26 6.99 -1.21
N ALA A 127 -10.29 5.81 -0.60
CA ALA A 127 -11.00 5.56 0.66
C ALA A 127 -10.44 6.45 1.79
N ILE A 128 -9.11 6.58 1.86
CA ILE A 128 -8.42 7.42 2.85
C ILE A 128 -8.70 8.91 2.60
N ALA A 129 -8.72 9.35 1.35
CA ALA A 129 -8.92 10.77 0.99
C ALA A 129 -10.40 11.15 0.73
N SER A 130 -11.34 10.22 0.90
CA SER A 130 -12.75 10.37 0.47
C SER A 130 -13.46 11.61 1.04
N GLY A 131 -13.03 12.10 2.21
CA GLY A 131 -13.56 13.32 2.83
C GLY A 131 -13.30 14.61 2.03
N ASP A 132 -12.22 14.67 1.24
CA ASP A 132 -11.78 15.90 0.55
C ASP A 132 -12.25 15.98 -0.91
N ILE A 133 -12.51 14.83 -1.54
CA ILE A 133 -12.73 14.72 -2.99
C ILE A 133 -14.23 14.89 -3.36
N GLY A 134 -15.12 14.81 -2.36
CA GLY A 134 -16.55 15.05 -2.50
C GLY A 134 -17.25 14.12 -3.50
N LEU A 135 -18.40 14.56 -4.01
CA LEU A 135 -19.27 13.77 -4.91
C LEU A 135 -18.62 13.40 -6.25
N VAL A 136 -17.67 14.21 -6.75
CA VAL A 136 -16.97 13.93 -8.00
C VAL A 136 -16.06 12.71 -7.83
N GLY A 137 -15.27 12.66 -6.75
CA GLY A 137 -14.42 11.51 -6.46
C GLY A 137 -15.21 10.22 -6.26
N PHE A 138 -16.39 10.32 -5.64
CA PHE A 138 -17.30 9.19 -5.50
C PHE A 138 -17.70 8.61 -6.87
N TRP A 139 -18.21 9.45 -7.78
CA TRP A 139 -18.64 8.99 -9.11
C TRP A 139 -17.49 8.47 -9.97
N THR A 140 -16.29 9.07 -9.87
CA THR A 140 -15.10 8.55 -10.55
C THR A 140 -14.79 7.11 -10.15
N VAL A 141 -14.83 6.81 -8.84
CA VAL A 141 -14.60 5.44 -8.35
C VAL A 141 -15.74 4.50 -8.71
N MET A 142 -17.00 4.96 -8.67
CA MET A 142 -18.13 4.13 -9.10
C MET A 142 -18.02 3.72 -10.57
N VAL A 143 -17.59 4.62 -11.45
CA VAL A 143 -17.35 4.31 -12.86
C VAL A 143 -16.18 3.35 -13.02
N PHE A 144 -15.08 3.56 -12.29
CA PHE A 144 -13.92 2.66 -12.30
C PHE A 144 -14.30 1.23 -11.90
N LEU A 145 -15.03 1.07 -10.79
CA LEU A 145 -15.52 -0.23 -10.33
C LEU A 145 -16.48 -0.87 -11.32
N ALA A 146 -17.37 -0.09 -11.94
CA ALA A 146 -18.29 -0.61 -12.93
C ALA A 146 -17.56 -1.19 -14.14
N VAL A 147 -16.52 -0.52 -14.64
CA VAL A 147 -15.73 -1.00 -15.80
C VAL A 147 -15.03 -2.32 -15.47
N LEU A 148 -14.37 -2.41 -14.30
CA LEU A 148 -13.68 -3.63 -13.89
C LEU A 148 -14.65 -4.78 -13.61
N THR A 149 -15.78 -4.51 -12.95
CA THR A 149 -16.85 -5.48 -12.71
C THR A 149 -17.43 -6.03 -14.01
N VAL A 150 -17.62 -5.18 -15.03
CA VAL A 150 -18.07 -5.63 -16.36
C VAL A 150 -17.03 -6.54 -17.02
N GLY A 151 -15.74 -6.21 -16.91
CA GLY A 151 -14.64 -7.06 -17.37
C GLY A 151 -14.64 -8.43 -16.69
N PHE A 152 -14.83 -8.46 -15.37
CA PHE A 152 -14.95 -9.70 -14.61
C PHE A 152 -16.16 -10.55 -15.03
N ILE A 153 -17.35 -9.92 -15.16
CA ILE A 153 -18.56 -10.62 -15.61
C ILE A 153 -18.36 -11.20 -17.03
N TYR A 154 -17.65 -10.49 -17.91
CA TYR A 154 -17.34 -10.98 -19.26
C TYR A 154 -16.49 -12.25 -19.21
N GLU A 155 -15.39 -12.25 -18.43
CA GLU A 155 -14.52 -13.42 -18.28
C GLU A 155 -15.24 -14.60 -17.62
N TRP A 156 -16.09 -14.33 -16.63
CA TRP A 156 -16.96 -15.36 -16.04
C TRP A 156 -17.86 -15.98 -17.10
N LYS A 157 -18.61 -15.17 -17.86
CA LYS A 157 -19.50 -15.68 -18.91
C LYS A 157 -18.79 -16.44 -20.02
N LYS A 158 -17.50 -16.19 -20.22
CA LYS A 158 -16.67 -16.88 -21.22
C LYS A 158 -16.20 -18.27 -20.75
N GLY A 159 -16.51 -18.67 -19.52
CA GLY A 159 -16.13 -19.97 -18.96
C GLY A 159 -14.66 -20.06 -18.57
N ALA A 160 -13.98 -18.92 -18.39
CA ALA A 160 -12.58 -18.90 -17.94
C ALA A 160 -12.39 -19.48 -16.53
N LEU A 161 -13.49 -19.63 -15.78
CA LEU A 161 -13.53 -20.06 -14.37
C LEU A 161 -14.28 -21.39 -14.17
N ASP A 162 -14.69 -22.08 -15.24
CA ASP A 162 -15.41 -23.35 -15.12
C ASP A 162 -14.46 -24.54 -14.94
N TRP A 163 -14.81 -25.42 -14.00
CA TRP A 163 -13.97 -26.51 -13.48
C TRP A 163 -14.52 -27.90 -13.78
N GLU A 164 -15.10 -28.06 -14.98
CA GLU A 164 -15.50 -29.34 -15.55
C GLU A 164 -14.65 -29.69 -16.78
#